data_AF-A0A2A6C0A7-F1
#
_entry.id   AF-A0A2A6C0A7-F1
#
_cell.length_a   1.000
_cell.length_b   1.000
_cell.length_c   1.000
_cell.angle_alpha   90.00
_cell.angle_beta   90.00
_cell.angle_gamma   90.00
#
_symmetry.space_group_name_H-M   'P 1'
#
loop_
_entity.id
_entity.type
_entity.pdbx_description
1 polymer ?
#
loop_
_entity_poly.entity_id
_entity_poly.type
_entity_poly.pdbx_seq_one_letter_code
_entity_poly.pdbx_strand_id
1 'polypeptide(L)'
;MNRIFDGVAIPGHCQPFLYKGCKGNENRFNTRPECMAKCVGATSAQEQKGSMGAGVVEVCSLTTDAKISDEAKKCSTNKECDSKWACTRGYCCPSKDYICHLPANQGTQLNGQVSKAQKFVWLKGINNCLPFSYFGVDGNFNNFATYDSCIAACKP
;
A
#
# COMPACT_ATOMS: atom_id res chain seq x y z
N MET A 1 6.18 32.68 6.88
CA MET A 1 6.91 31.50 6.38
C MET A 1 6.19 31.02 5.13
N ASN A 2 6.71 31.35 3.95
CA ASN A 2 6.04 31.00 2.70
C ASN A 2 6.47 29.60 2.29
N ARG A 3 5.51 28.69 2.17
CA ARG A 3 5.72 27.31 1.71
C ARG A 3 5.87 27.35 0.19
N ILE A 4 6.84 26.62 -0.34
CA ILE A 4 7.18 26.60 -1.76
C ILE A 4 7.16 25.15 -2.24
N PHE A 5 6.84 24.89 -3.49
CA PHE A 5 6.65 23.58 -4.11
C PHE A 5 7.74 23.29 -5.13
N ASP A 6 8.36 22.12 -5.06
CA ASP A 6 9.29 21.63 -6.08
C ASP A 6 8.69 20.40 -6.79
N GLY A 7 8.98 20.23 -8.08
CA GLY A 7 8.70 19.01 -8.83
C GLY A 7 9.75 17.94 -8.51
N VAL A 8 9.38 16.79 -7.99
CA VAL A 8 10.36 15.69 -7.85
C VAL A 8 10.48 14.98 -9.20
N ALA A 9 11.61 14.36 -9.52
CA ALA A 9 11.83 13.59 -10.76
C ALA A 9 11.01 12.26 -10.81
N ILE A 10 9.77 12.30 -10.32
CA ILE A 10 8.74 11.27 -10.44
C ILE A 10 7.58 11.93 -11.19
N PRO A 11 7.11 11.38 -12.32
CA PRO A 11 6.05 12.00 -13.12
C PRO A 11 4.80 12.27 -12.27
N GLY A 12 4.26 13.49 -12.34
CA GLY A 12 2.97 13.83 -11.71
C GLY A 12 3.01 14.34 -10.26
N HIS A 13 4.18 14.54 -9.64
CA HIS A 13 4.27 14.90 -8.22
C HIS A 13 4.94 16.26 -7.94
N CYS A 14 4.14 17.17 -7.38
CA CYS A 14 4.57 18.45 -6.80
C CYS A 14 4.43 18.43 -5.29
N GLN A 15 5.54 18.60 -4.56
CA GLN A 15 5.57 18.53 -3.10
C GLN A 15 6.07 19.84 -2.48
N PRO A 16 5.45 20.32 -1.39
CA PRO A 16 5.95 21.47 -0.68
C PRO A 16 7.23 21.12 0.08
N PHE A 17 8.23 22.01 0.03
CA PHE A 17 9.47 21.89 0.79
C PHE A 17 9.81 23.23 1.45
N LEU A 18 10.73 23.18 2.43
CA LEU A 18 11.20 24.36 3.14
C LEU A 18 12.44 24.93 2.45
N TYR A 19 12.25 25.99 1.68
CA TYR A 19 13.36 26.75 1.12
C TYR A 19 13.89 27.77 2.14
N LYS A 20 15.17 27.64 2.52
CA LYS A 20 15.81 28.50 3.54
C LYS A 20 16.33 29.85 3.01
N GLY A 21 16.11 30.17 1.73
CA GLY A 21 16.33 31.53 1.20
C GLY A 21 17.61 31.77 0.40
N CYS A 22 18.50 30.78 0.23
CA CYS A 22 19.67 30.91 -0.65
C CYS A 22 20.02 29.60 -1.38
N LYS A 23 20.58 29.71 -2.60
CA LYS A 23 20.88 28.62 -3.55
C LYS A 23 19.63 27.85 -4.05
N GLY A 24 19.78 26.87 -4.94
CA GLY A 24 18.66 26.09 -5.50
C GLY A 24 18.59 26.12 -7.02
N ASN A 25 17.54 25.54 -7.60
CA ASN A 25 17.29 25.52 -9.04
C ASN A 25 15.90 26.11 -9.37
N GLU A 26 15.54 26.10 -10.66
CA GLU A 26 14.29 26.68 -11.18
C GLU A 26 13.05 25.82 -10.91
N ASN A 27 13.20 24.62 -10.36
CA ASN A 27 12.11 23.71 -10.11
C ASN A 27 11.40 24.04 -8.80
N ARG A 28 10.90 25.28 -8.70
CA ARG A 28 10.43 25.91 -7.46
C ARG A 28 9.29 26.88 -7.72
N PHE A 29 8.13 26.62 -7.12
CA PHE A 29 6.86 27.29 -7.40
C PHE A 29 6.14 27.69 -6.11
N ASN A 30 5.48 28.84 -6.07
CA ASN A 30 4.86 29.32 -4.84
C ASN A 30 3.54 28.60 -4.52
N THR A 31 2.95 27.94 -5.52
CA THR A 31 1.71 27.20 -5.36
C THR A 31 1.78 25.85 -6.06
N ARG A 32 1.05 24.87 -5.52
CA ARG A 32 0.91 23.56 -6.14
C ARG A 32 0.38 23.64 -7.59
N PRO A 33 -0.65 24.45 -7.91
CA PRO A 33 -1.13 24.56 -9.29
C PRO A 33 -0.05 25.07 -10.26
N GLU A 34 0.77 26.02 -9.84
CA GLU A 34 1.89 26.53 -10.63
C GLU A 34 2.94 25.44 -10.92
N CYS A 35 3.28 24.63 -9.91
CA CYS A 35 4.16 23.47 -10.07
C CYS A 35 3.56 22.42 -11.01
N MET A 36 2.29 22.06 -10.80
CA MET A 36 1.61 21.04 -11.62
C MET A 36 1.51 21.51 -13.07
N ALA A 37 1.17 22.77 -13.33
CA ALA A 37 1.10 23.33 -14.67
C ALA A 37 2.46 23.33 -15.41
N LYS A 38 3.57 23.43 -14.66
CA LYS A 38 4.93 23.48 -15.22
C LYS A 38 5.57 22.10 -15.36
N CYS A 39 5.33 21.18 -14.42
CA CYS A 39 5.97 19.87 -14.37
C CYS A 39 5.09 18.73 -14.93
N VAL A 40 3.77 18.92 -14.95
CA VAL A 40 2.78 17.92 -15.38
C VAL A 40 2.09 18.46 -16.62
N GLY A 41 2.83 18.48 -17.73
CA GLY A 41 2.27 18.82 -19.04
C GLY A 41 1.12 17.87 -19.41
N ALA A 42 0.13 18.42 -20.10
CA ALA A 42 -1.14 17.78 -20.45
C ALA A 42 -0.99 16.37 -21.07
N THR A 43 -1.07 15.33 -20.23
CA THR A 43 -1.58 14.04 -20.70
C THR A 43 -3.09 14.09 -20.54
N SER A 44 -3.70 14.48 -21.65
CA SER A 44 -5.10 14.44 -22.02
C SER A 44 -6.00 13.59 -21.12
N ALA A 45 -7.09 14.23 -20.69
CA ALA A 45 -8.30 13.56 -20.26
C ALA A 45 -8.67 12.43 -21.25
N GLN A 46 -8.43 11.20 -20.84
CA GLN A 46 -9.20 10.05 -21.27
C GLN A 46 -9.46 9.16 -20.07
N GLU A 47 -10.73 9.11 -19.68
CA GLU A 47 -11.30 7.99 -18.93
C GLU A 47 -10.93 6.70 -19.68
N GLN A 48 -9.95 5.96 -19.18
CA GLN A 48 -9.66 4.61 -19.65
C GLN A 48 -10.00 3.62 -18.55
N LYS A 49 -11.09 2.88 -18.79
CA LYS A 49 -11.45 1.61 -18.16
C LYS A 49 -10.35 0.59 -18.47
N GLY A 50 -9.20 0.71 -17.81
CA GLY A 50 -8.10 -0.24 -17.86
C GLY A 50 -8.36 -1.39 -16.90
N SER A 51 -8.30 -2.63 -17.39
CA SER A 51 -8.36 -3.85 -16.58
C SER A 51 -7.22 -3.85 -15.55
N MET A 52 -7.48 -3.37 -14.33
CA MET A 52 -6.61 -3.64 -13.19
C MET A 52 -6.50 -5.16 -13.07
N GLY A 53 -5.29 -5.70 -13.11
CA GLY A 53 -5.09 -7.10 -12.77
C GLY A 53 -5.67 -7.36 -11.38
N ALA A 54 -6.35 -8.49 -11.19
CA ALA A 54 -6.93 -8.84 -9.89
C ALA A 54 -5.81 -8.90 -8.84
N GLY A 55 -5.97 -8.16 -7.74
CA GLY A 55 -4.97 -8.09 -6.67
C GLY A 55 -4.82 -9.41 -5.94
N VAL A 56 -3.64 -9.65 -5.33
CA VAL A 56 -3.34 -10.90 -4.59
C VAL A 56 -4.44 -11.27 -3.59
N VAL A 57 -4.99 -10.31 -2.85
CA VAL A 57 -6.04 -10.54 -1.84
C VAL A 57 -7.29 -11.17 -2.46
N GLU A 58 -7.74 -10.66 -3.61
CA GLU A 58 -8.92 -11.14 -4.31
C GLU A 58 -8.66 -12.51 -4.95
N VAL A 59 -7.57 -12.62 -5.72
CA VAL A 59 -7.18 -13.85 -6.44
C VAL A 59 -7.01 -15.03 -5.48
N CYS A 60 -6.38 -14.78 -4.34
CA CYS A 60 -6.10 -15.79 -3.34
C CYS A 60 -7.24 -15.98 -2.33
N SER A 61 -8.33 -15.22 -2.46
CA SER A 61 -9.48 -15.25 -1.55
C SER A 61 -9.06 -15.11 -0.08
N LEU A 62 -8.11 -14.23 0.20
CA LEU A 62 -7.58 -14.04 1.55
C LEU A 62 -8.60 -13.34 2.44
N THR A 63 -8.64 -13.67 3.73
CA THR A 63 -9.51 -13.02 4.73
C THR A 63 -8.96 -11.70 5.26
N THR A 64 -7.81 -11.26 4.74
CA THR A 64 -7.13 -10.01 5.09
C THR A 64 -7.80 -8.80 4.44
N ASP A 65 -7.74 -7.65 5.12
CA ASP A 65 -8.15 -6.34 4.59
C ASP A 65 -6.94 -5.53 4.09
N ALA A 66 -5.79 -6.19 3.87
CA ALA A 66 -4.58 -5.53 3.40
C ALA A 66 -4.79 -4.85 2.03
N LYS A 67 -4.49 -3.55 1.95
CA LYS A 67 -4.52 -2.79 0.70
C LYS A 67 -3.12 -2.72 0.10
N ILE A 68 -2.60 -3.88 -0.28
CA ILE A 68 -1.32 -3.99 -0.97
C ILE A 68 -1.52 -3.86 -2.49
N SER A 69 -0.60 -3.18 -3.16
CA SER A 69 -0.64 -2.95 -4.60
C SER A 69 0.03 -4.07 -5.41
N ASP A 70 0.22 -5.26 -4.85
CA ASP A 70 0.91 -6.35 -5.52
C ASP A 70 -0.04 -7.12 -6.45
N GLU A 71 0.39 -7.30 -7.71
CA GLU A 71 -0.31 -8.16 -8.66
C GLU A 71 -0.04 -9.65 -8.40
N ALA A 72 -1.07 -10.48 -8.54
CA ALA A 72 -0.93 -11.92 -8.35
C ALA A 72 -0.11 -12.56 -9.48
N LYS A 73 1.06 -13.12 -9.14
CA LYS A 73 1.91 -13.87 -10.07
C LYS A 73 1.24 -15.20 -10.44
N LYS A 74 1.08 -15.45 -11.75
CA LYS A 74 0.62 -16.76 -12.24
C LYS A 74 1.65 -17.85 -11.98
N CYS A 75 1.17 -19.06 -11.74
CA CYS A 75 2.01 -20.25 -11.58
C CYS A 75 1.32 -21.50 -12.10
N SER A 76 2.11 -22.50 -12.49
CA SER A 76 1.62 -23.87 -12.71
C SER A 76 2.00 -24.80 -11.56
N THR A 77 3.14 -24.54 -10.91
CA THR A 77 3.67 -25.34 -9.80
C THR A 77 4.24 -24.46 -8.69
N ASN A 78 4.42 -25.03 -7.48
CA ASN A 78 5.01 -24.32 -6.34
C ASN A 78 6.45 -23.82 -6.59
N LYS A 79 7.17 -24.38 -7.57
CA LYS A 79 8.55 -23.98 -7.89
C LYS A 79 8.64 -22.58 -8.48
N GLU A 80 7.54 -22.07 -9.02
CA GLU A 80 7.45 -20.73 -9.61
C GLU A 80 7.12 -19.66 -8.58
N CYS A 81 6.75 -20.06 -7.37
CA CYS A 81 6.40 -19.17 -6.27
C CYS A 81 7.58 -19.01 -5.31
N ASP A 82 7.63 -17.87 -4.63
CA ASP A 82 8.58 -17.66 -3.54
C ASP A 82 8.32 -18.67 -2.42
N SER A 83 9.33 -18.96 -1.60
CA SER A 83 9.27 -20.01 -0.56
C SER A 83 8.15 -19.84 0.48
N LYS A 84 7.59 -18.64 0.61
CA LYS A 84 6.50 -18.30 1.55
C LYS A 84 5.11 -18.32 0.89
N TRP A 85 5.07 -18.68 -0.39
CA TRP A 85 3.91 -18.67 -1.26
C TRP A 85 3.70 -20.06 -1.85
N ALA A 86 2.45 -20.41 -2.11
CA ALA A 86 2.05 -21.67 -2.72
C ALA A 86 1.22 -21.40 -3.96
N CYS A 87 1.43 -22.21 -4.99
CA CYS A 87 0.65 -22.16 -6.21
C CYS A 87 -0.76 -22.70 -5.94
N THR A 88 -1.72 -21.77 -5.89
CA THR A 88 -3.12 -22.03 -5.57
C THR A 88 -3.98 -21.48 -6.69
N ARG A 89 -4.78 -22.35 -7.32
CA ARG A 89 -5.67 -21.96 -8.44
C ARG A 89 -4.95 -21.24 -9.59
N GLY A 90 -3.70 -21.62 -9.85
CA GLY A 90 -2.88 -21.04 -10.92
C GLY A 90 -2.21 -19.71 -10.57
N TYR A 91 -2.23 -19.31 -9.29
CA TYR A 91 -1.58 -18.10 -8.80
C TYR A 91 -0.76 -18.37 -7.54
N CYS A 92 0.36 -17.68 -7.40
CA CYS A 92 1.12 -17.70 -6.17
C CYS A 92 0.33 -16.96 -5.10
N CYS A 93 0.02 -17.66 -4.01
CA CYS A 93 -0.73 -17.13 -2.89
C CYS A 93 0.07 -17.30 -1.59
N PRO A 94 0.09 -16.29 -0.71
CA PRO A 94 0.80 -16.38 0.57
C PRO A 94 0.17 -17.46 1.45
N SER A 95 1.00 -18.23 2.16
CA SER A 95 0.50 -19.24 3.09
C SER A 95 -0.08 -18.59 4.36
N LYS A 96 -1.02 -19.28 5.01
CA LYS A 96 -1.52 -18.89 6.35
C LYS A 96 -0.36 -18.69 7.33
N ASP A 97 0.60 -19.62 7.31
CA ASP A 97 1.79 -19.54 8.17
C ASP A 97 2.57 -18.25 7.92
N TYR A 98 2.86 -17.92 6.66
CA TYR A 98 3.55 -16.67 6.34
C TYR A 98 2.79 -15.43 6.82
N ILE A 99 1.49 -15.35 6.52
CA ILE A 99 0.64 -14.21 6.91
C ILE A 99 0.70 -14.00 8.43
N CYS A 100 0.51 -15.05 9.21
CA CYS A 100 0.40 -14.98 10.67
C CYS A 100 1.77 -14.84 11.38
N HIS A 101 2.88 -14.83 10.64
CA HIS A 101 4.21 -14.51 11.18
C HIS A 101 4.70 -13.11 10.80
N LEU A 102 3.95 -12.38 9.98
CA LEU A 102 4.30 -11.00 9.63
C LEU A 102 4.12 -10.06 10.83
N PRO A 103 4.99 -9.05 10.98
CA PRO A 103 4.82 -8.04 12.02
C PRO A 103 3.59 -7.17 11.73
N ALA A 104 3.02 -6.55 12.77
CA ALA A 104 2.00 -5.52 12.58
C ALA A 104 2.59 -4.35 11.79
N ASN A 105 1.96 -3.98 10.66
CA ASN A 105 2.41 -2.88 9.83
C ASN A 105 1.26 -1.90 9.60
N GLN A 106 1.42 -0.68 10.14
CA GLN A 106 0.41 0.37 10.09
C GLN A 106 0.26 0.97 8.68
N GLY A 107 1.17 0.67 7.76
CA GLY A 107 1.21 1.26 6.43
C GLY A 107 1.49 2.75 6.48
N THR A 108 1.12 3.44 5.41
CA THR A 108 1.41 4.87 5.21
C THR A 108 0.12 5.69 5.26
N GLN A 109 0.20 6.92 5.77
CA GLN A 109 -0.89 7.88 5.76
C GLN A 109 -1.15 8.44 4.38
N LEU A 110 -2.42 8.45 3.98
CA LEU A 110 -2.89 9.15 2.78
C LEU A 110 -2.94 10.65 3.03
N ASN A 111 -2.17 11.42 2.25
CA ASN A 111 -2.31 12.88 2.09
C ASN A 111 -2.22 13.71 3.39
N GLY A 112 -1.57 13.21 4.45
CA GLY A 112 -1.50 13.90 5.75
C GLY A 112 -2.86 14.06 6.44
N GLN A 113 -3.91 13.38 5.96
CA GLN A 113 -5.17 13.22 6.67
C GLN A 113 -5.08 11.95 7.51
N VAL A 114 -5.45 12.05 8.79
CA VAL A 114 -5.45 10.91 9.72
C VAL A 114 -6.71 10.05 9.47
N SER A 115 -6.80 9.40 8.32
CA SER A 115 -7.80 8.35 8.08
C SER A 115 -7.26 7.03 8.62
N LYS A 116 -7.19 6.90 9.95
CA LYS A 116 -6.83 5.63 10.60
C LYS A 116 -8.07 4.75 10.75
N ALA A 117 -8.00 3.52 10.24
CA ALA A 117 -8.99 2.49 10.51
C ALA A 117 -8.50 1.59 11.66
N GLN A 118 -9.40 1.22 12.57
CA GLN A 118 -9.11 0.13 13.50
C GLN A 118 -9.14 -1.18 12.74
N LYS A 119 -8.08 -1.96 12.87
CA LYS A 119 -7.89 -3.28 12.29
C LYS A 119 -7.35 -4.22 13.35
N PHE A 120 -7.24 -5.51 13.04
CA PHE A 120 -6.71 -6.53 13.94
C PHE A 120 -5.47 -7.17 13.33
N VAL A 121 -4.47 -7.44 14.16
CA VAL A 121 -3.24 -8.16 13.81
C VAL A 121 -3.11 -9.39 14.69
N TRP A 122 -2.67 -10.50 14.11
CA TRP A 122 -2.26 -11.67 14.88
C TRP A 122 -0.86 -11.44 15.45
N LEU A 123 -0.70 -11.66 16.75
CA LEU A 123 0.58 -11.61 17.43
C LEU A 123 0.92 -13.00 17.99
N LYS A 124 1.84 -13.70 17.33
CA LYS A 124 2.26 -15.06 17.72
C LYS A 124 2.74 -15.17 19.16
N GLY A 125 3.48 -14.17 19.65
CA GLY A 125 4.02 -14.17 21.02
C GLY A 125 2.95 -14.20 22.12
N ILE A 126 1.73 -13.74 21.84
CA ILE A 126 0.59 -13.79 22.75
C ILE A 126 -0.50 -14.77 22.31
N ASN A 127 -0.33 -15.39 21.13
CA ASN A 127 -1.28 -16.33 20.53
C ASN A 127 -2.71 -15.76 20.42
N ASN A 128 -2.82 -14.48 20.05
CA ASN A 128 -4.10 -13.78 19.98
C ASN A 128 -4.07 -12.61 18.98
N CYS A 129 -5.24 -12.12 18.61
CA CYS A 129 -5.42 -10.93 17.79
C CYS A 129 -5.55 -9.67 18.65
N LEU A 130 -4.87 -8.59 18.27
CA LEU A 130 -4.99 -7.28 18.92
C LEU A 130 -5.43 -6.19 17.95
N PRO A 131 -6.20 -5.19 18.42
CA PRO A 131 -6.54 -4.04 17.60
C PRO A 131 -5.30 -3.18 17.35
N PHE A 132 -5.20 -2.60 16.15
CA PHE A 132 -4.17 -1.63 15.78
C PHE A 132 -4.73 -0.59 14.79
N SER A 133 -4.00 0.51 14.59
CA SER A 133 -4.34 1.55 13.60
C SER A 133 -3.68 1.27 12.26
N TYR A 134 -4.47 1.18 11.19
CA TYR A 134 -4.01 1.08 9.81
C TYR A 134 -4.30 2.38 9.05
N PHE A 135 -3.31 2.89 8.33
CA PHE A 135 -3.37 4.21 7.68
C PHE A 135 -3.86 4.17 6.23
N GLY A 136 -4.09 2.98 5.69
CA GLY A 136 -4.90 2.78 4.48
C GLY A 136 -4.14 2.50 3.19
N VAL A 137 -2.80 2.58 3.18
CA VAL A 137 -1.94 2.20 2.05
C VAL A 137 -0.74 1.42 2.57
N ASP A 138 -0.16 0.57 1.72
CA ASP A 138 0.95 -0.33 2.06
C ASP A 138 0.54 -1.29 3.18
N GLY A 139 1.48 -1.60 4.08
CA GLY A 139 1.26 -2.55 5.15
C GLY A 139 1.69 -3.95 4.72
N ASN A 140 0.98 -4.95 5.22
CA ASN A 140 1.17 -6.34 4.83
C ASN A 140 -0.12 -7.15 5.10
N PHE A 141 -0.09 -8.44 4.78
CA PHE A 141 -1.24 -9.34 4.90
C PHE A 141 -1.73 -9.58 6.33
N ASN A 142 -0.93 -9.32 7.37
CA ASN A 142 -1.36 -9.43 8.77
C ASN A 142 -2.17 -8.19 9.17
N ASN A 143 -3.34 -8.04 8.57
CA ASN A 143 -4.23 -6.90 8.72
C ASN A 143 -5.67 -7.37 8.46
N PHE A 144 -6.47 -7.45 9.51
CA PHE A 144 -7.82 -8.03 9.44
C PHE A 144 -8.87 -7.00 9.82
N ALA A 145 -10.03 -7.02 9.16
CA ALA A 145 -11.11 -6.09 9.44
C ALA A 145 -11.74 -6.31 10.82
N THR A 146 -11.84 -7.56 11.27
CA THR A 146 -12.49 -7.95 12.54
C THR A 146 -11.64 -8.92 13.35
N TYR A 147 -11.86 -8.96 14.66
CA TYR A 147 -11.23 -9.93 15.56
C TYR A 147 -11.50 -11.38 15.09
N ASP A 148 -12.74 -11.69 14.74
CA ASP A 148 -13.13 -13.03 14.30
C ASP A 148 -12.45 -13.45 13.00
N SER A 149 -12.33 -12.54 12.03
CA SER A 149 -11.61 -12.83 10.78
C SER A 149 -10.12 -13.12 11.02
N CYS A 150 -9.50 -12.41 11.98
CA CYS A 150 -8.13 -12.64 12.40
C CYS A 150 -7.96 -13.99 13.12
N ILE A 151 -8.87 -14.32 14.04
CA ILE A 151 -8.84 -15.58 14.78
C ILE A 151 -9.07 -16.76 13.83
N ALA A 152 -10.07 -16.69 12.96
CA ALA A 152 -10.33 -17.72 11.96
C ALA A 152 -9.11 -17.92 11.04
N ALA A 153 -8.45 -16.82 10.66
CA ALA A 153 -7.28 -16.87 9.80
C ALA A 153 -6.06 -17.48 10.51
N CYS A 154 -5.75 -17.05 11.74
CA CYS A 154 -4.42 -17.27 12.33
C CYS A 154 -4.38 -18.16 13.57
N LYS A 155 -5.51 -18.41 14.24
CA LYS A 155 -5.52 -19.33 15.36
C LYS A 155 -5.14 -20.75 14.88
N PRO A 156 -4.22 -21.44 15.58
CA PRO A 156 -3.85 -22.82 15.27
C PRO A 156 -5.04 -23.77 15.30
#